data_AF-A0A1Z8Q5K7-F1
#
_entry.id   AF-A0A1Z8Q5K7-F1
#
_cell.length_a   1.000
_cell.length_b   1.000
_cell.length_c   1.000
_cell.angle_alpha   90.00
_cell.angle_beta   90.00
_cell.angle_gamma   90.00
#
_symmetry.space_group_name_H-M   'P 1'
#
loop_
_entity.id
_entity.type
_entity.pdbx_description
1 polymer ?
#
loop_
_entity_poly.entity_id
_entity_poly.type
_entity_poly.pdbx_seq_one_letter_code
_entity_poly.pdbx_strand_id
1 'polypeptide(L)'
;MRRCWKPETRRANISPLPAKFLPAAKSRNPVIETTLTIVNRRGLHARASAKFVKCAEVYQAEIHVRKDDDVVVATSIMGLMMLGASLGSEITLQATGPDAEAAVAALTRLVEDKFDEA
;
A
#
# COMPACT_ATOMS: atom_id res chain seq x y z
N MET A 1 42.67 -42.41 24.32
CA MET A 1 42.87 -40.96 24.53
C MET A 1 42.25 -40.20 23.36
N ARG A 2 41.19 -39.45 23.67
CA ARG A 2 40.57 -38.28 23.00
C ARG A 2 40.56 -38.27 21.44
N ARG A 3 39.48 -38.77 20.83
CA ARG A 3 39.05 -38.29 19.51
C ARG A 3 38.10 -37.11 19.71
N CYS A 4 38.49 -36.00 19.12
CA CYS A 4 37.92 -34.67 19.25
C CYS A 4 36.55 -34.63 18.56
N TRP A 5 35.47 -34.61 19.35
CA TRP A 5 34.12 -34.28 18.87
C TRP A 5 34.09 -32.78 18.56
N LYS A 6 34.01 -32.40 17.27
CA LYS A 6 33.78 -31.01 16.88
C LYS A 6 32.27 -30.73 16.86
N PRO A 7 31.82 -29.57 17.37
CA PRO A 7 30.42 -29.26 17.52
C PRO A 7 29.77 -28.96 16.17
N GLU A 8 28.55 -29.47 16.02
CA GLU A 8 27.62 -29.28 14.93
C GLU A 8 27.36 -27.78 14.71
N THR A 9 27.89 -27.26 13.60
CA THR A 9 27.58 -25.90 13.14
C THR A 9 26.10 -25.81 12.79
N ARG A 10 25.33 -25.11 13.63
CA ARG A 10 23.97 -24.63 13.32
C ARG A 10 23.99 -23.99 11.94
N ARG A 11 23.43 -24.67 10.93
CA ARG A 11 23.03 -24.01 9.68
C ARG A 11 21.93 -23.02 10.05
N ALA A 12 22.25 -21.73 9.93
CA ALA A 12 21.26 -20.68 9.99
C ALA A 12 20.14 -21.02 8.99
N ASN A 13 18.95 -21.28 9.52
CA ASN A 13 17.72 -21.41 8.76
C ASN A 13 17.35 -20.01 8.25
N ILE A 14 18.02 -19.55 7.19
CA ILE A 14 17.61 -18.38 6.42
C ILE A 14 16.48 -18.83 5.49
N SER A 15 15.27 -18.89 6.04
CA SER A 15 14.07 -18.90 5.21
C SER A 15 14.12 -17.64 4.32
N PRO A 16 14.11 -17.75 2.99
CA PRO A 16 14.01 -16.58 2.14
C PRO A 16 12.65 -15.92 2.42
N LEU A 17 12.69 -14.64 2.79
CA LEU A 17 11.52 -13.76 2.82
C LEU A 17 10.75 -13.89 1.50
N PRO A 18 9.42 -13.85 1.49
CA PRO A 18 8.64 -14.01 0.27
C PRO A 18 8.96 -12.87 -0.70
N ALA A 19 9.44 -13.23 -1.89
CA ALA A 19 9.81 -12.34 -2.98
C ALA A 19 8.59 -11.67 -3.64
N LYS A 20 7.85 -10.84 -2.89
CA LYS A 20 6.69 -10.08 -3.40
C LYS A 20 7.02 -8.66 -3.84
N PHE A 21 8.30 -8.36 -4.02
CA PHE A 21 8.77 -7.13 -4.64
C PHE A 21 9.88 -7.47 -5.64
N LEU A 22 9.50 -8.17 -6.72
CA LEU A 22 10.24 -8.05 -7.97
C LEU A 22 9.66 -6.81 -8.66
N PRO A 23 10.36 -5.66 -8.67
CA PRO A 23 9.90 -4.54 -9.46
C PRO A 23 9.91 -4.97 -10.93
N ALA A 24 8.74 -4.93 -11.56
CA ALA A 24 8.65 -4.95 -13.01
C ALA A 24 9.62 -3.89 -13.56
N ALA A 25 10.38 -4.29 -14.58
CA ALA A 25 11.44 -3.54 -15.26
C ALA A 25 11.46 -2.03 -14.97
N LYS A 26 12.54 -1.55 -14.33
CA LYS A 26 12.86 -0.14 -14.00
C LYS A 26 12.16 0.88 -14.92
N SER A 27 10.95 1.30 -14.54
CA SER A 27 10.32 2.48 -15.15
C SER A 27 11.16 3.70 -14.76
N ARG A 28 11.53 4.53 -15.73
CA ARG A 28 12.30 5.76 -15.51
C ARG A 28 11.50 6.87 -14.83
N ASN A 29 10.25 6.60 -14.44
CA ASN A 29 9.41 7.57 -13.76
C ASN A 29 9.60 7.50 -12.24
N PRO A 30 9.72 8.65 -11.55
CA PRO A 30 9.77 8.67 -10.10
C PRO A 30 8.49 8.08 -9.53
N VAL A 31 8.63 7.25 -8.49
CA VAL A 31 7.51 6.79 -7.67
C VAL A 31 7.20 7.89 -6.67
N ILE A 32 5.96 8.37 -6.66
CA ILE A 32 5.48 9.28 -5.61
C ILE A 32 4.88 8.41 -4.51
N GLU A 33 5.33 8.60 -3.29
CA GLU A 33 4.90 7.84 -2.13
C GLU A 33 4.51 8.77 -0.98
N THR A 34 3.40 8.48 -0.31
CA THR A 34 3.01 9.17 0.93
C THR A 34 2.25 8.23 1.86
N THR A 35 2.39 8.44 3.16
CA THR A 35 1.64 7.72 4.19
C THR A 35 0.57 8.63 4.76
N LEU A 36 -0.67 8.12 4.84
CA LEU A 36 -1.85 8.84 5.30
C LEU A 36 -2.51 8.09 6.44
N THR A 37 -3.07 8.83 7.39
CA THR A 37 -3.93 8.27 8.42
C THR A 37 -5.40 8.35 7.98
N ILE A 38 -6.13 7.24 8.08
CA ILE A 38 -7.57 7.22 7.86
C ILE A 38 -8.27 7.95 9.01
N VAL A 39 -8.93 9.08 8.71
CA VAL A 39 -9.53 9.98 9.73
C VAL A 39 -11.06 9.97 9.74
N ASN A 40 -11.69 9.27 8.81
CA ASN A 40 -13.14 9.12 8.73
C ASN A 40 -13.63 7.96 9.63
N ARG A 41 -14.84 8.05 10.17
CA ARG A 41 -15.31 7.16 11.25
C ARG A 41 -15.41 5.71 10.83
N ARG A 42 -15.82 5.46 9.59
CA ARG A 42 -16.08 4.10 9.08
C ARG A 42 -14.91 3.51 8.28
N GLY A 43 -13.83 4.25 8.12
CA GLY A 43 -12.68 3.83 7.32
C GLY A 43 -12.99 3.64 5.83
N LEU A 44 -12.25 2.77 5.14
CA LEU A 44 -12.45 2.42 3.72
C LEU A 44 -13.64 1.45 3.51
N HIS A 45 -14.83 1.89 3.93
CA HIS A 45 -16.08 1.20 3.64
C HIS A 45 -16.62 1.54 2.24
N ALA A 46 -17.70 0.88 1.79
CA ALA A 46 -18.22 1.00 0.43
C ALA A 46 -18.33 2.44 -0.15
N ARG A 47 -18.81 3.43 0.62
CA ARG A 47 -18.95 4.81 0.13
C ARG A 47 -17.60 5.52 0.04
N ALA A 48 -16.75 5.39 1.06
CA ALA A 48 -15.40 5.96 1.05
C ALA A 48 -14.57 5.34 -0.08
N SER A 49 -14.60 4.01 -0.22
CA SER A 49 -13.92 3.29 -1.30
C SER A 49 -14.43 3.67 -2.68
N ALA A 50 -15.75 3.87 -2.87
CA ALA A 50 -16.29 4.34 -4.14
C ALA A 50 -15.79 5.75 -4.51
N LYS A 51 -15.69 6.67 -3.54
CA LYS A 51 -15.12 7.99 -3.76
C LYS A 51 -13.62 7.92 -4.07
N PHE A 52 -12.90 7.06 -3.36
CA PHE A 52 -11.47 6.82 -3.57
C PHE A 52 -11.22 6.32 -4.99
N VAL A 53 -11.94 5.29 -5.42
CA VAL A 53 -11.87 4.72 -6.78
C VAL A 53 -12.18 5.79 -7.82
N LYS A 54 -13.30 6.50 -7.66
CA LYS A 54 -13.70 7.55 -8.60
C LYS A 54 -12.66 8.67 -8.71
N CYS A 55 -11.98 9.00 -7.61
CA CYS A 55 -10.88 9.96 -7.62
C CYS A 55 -9.64 9.38 -8.32
N ALA A 56 -9.28 8.13 -8.06
CA ALA A 56 -8.13 7.48 -8.69
C ALA A 56 -8.30 7.30 -10.21
N GLU A 57 -9.51 6.98 -10.68
CA GLU A 57 -9.82 6.67 -12.10
C GLU A 57 -9.65 7.86 -13.06
N VAL A 58 -9.55 9.10 -12.58
CA VAL A 58 -9.38 10.28 -13.46
C VAL A 58 -7.93 10.51 -13.88
N TYR A 59 -6.98 9.78 -13.31
CA TYR A 59 -5.55 9.96 -13.55
C TYR A 59 -4.97 8.85 -14.41
N GLN A 60 -3.95 9.16 -15.20
CA GLN A 60 -3.19 8.15 -15.97
C GLN A 60 -2.09 7.47 -15.14
N ALA A 61 -2.11 7.65 -13.82
CA ALA A 61 -1.16 7.04 -12.91
C ALA A 61 -1.61 5.63 -12.48
N GLU A 62 -0.68 4.70 -12.38
CA GLU A 62 -0.87 3.45 -11.66
C GLU A 62 -0.74 3.73 -10.17
N ILE A 63 -1.80 3.47 -9.40
CA ILE A 63 -1.87 3.83 -7.98
C ILE A 63 -2.16 2.58 -7.15
N HIS A 64 -1.30 2.33 -6.17
CA HIS A 64 -1.43 1.28 -5.18
C HIS A 64 -1.70 1.86 -3.80
N VAL A 65 -2.52 1.15 -3.03
CA VAL A 65 -2.79 1.43 -1.62
C VAL A 65 -2.32 0.23 -0.82
N ARG A 66 -1.44 0.49 0.13
CA ARG A 66 -0.88 -0.51 1.04
C ARG A 66 -1.38 -0.27 2.47
N LYS A 67 -1.68 -1.35 3.17
CA LYS A 67 -1.80 -1.38 4.64
C LYS A 67 -1.13 -2.64 5.14
N ASP A 68 -0.19 -2.51 6.07
CA ASP A 68 0.61 -3.63 6.59
C ASP A 68 1.31 -4.42 5.45
N ASP A 69 0.92 -5.67 5.21
CA ASP A 69 1.44 -6.52 4.13
C ASP A 69 0.51 -6.62 2.91
N ASP A 70 -0.71 -6.06 3.00
CA ASP A 70 -1.69 -6.10 1.93
C ASP A 70 -1.56 -4.89 1.01
N VAL A 71 -1.59 -5.15 -0.30
CA VAL A 71 -1.50 -4.13 -1.35
C VAL A 71 -2.61 -4.36 -2.34
N VAL A 72 -3.32 -3.28 -2.69
CA VAL A 72 -4.40 -3.31 -3.68
C VAL A 72 -4.26 -2.14 -4.65
N VAL A 73 -4.85 -2.29 -5.84
CA VAL A 73 -4.96 -1.19 -6.80
C VAL A 73 -6.05 -0.23 -6.33
N ALA A 74 -5.78 1.08 -6.42
CA ALA A 74 -6.70 2.14 -5.99
C ALA A 74 -8.05 2.16 -6.72
N THR A 75 -8.14 1.55 -7.92
CA THR A 75 -9.38 1.44 -8.71
C THR A 75 -10.21 0.20 -8.36
N SER A 76 -9.73 -0.67 -7.48
CA SER A 76 -10.49 -1.84 -7.01
C SER A 76 -11.29 -1.50 -5.76
N ILE A 77 -12.57 -1.18 -5.93
CA ILE A 77 -13.48 -0.91 -4.80
C ILE A 77 -13.49 -2.08 -3.79
N MET A 78 -13.53 -3.31 -4.28
CA MET A 78 -13.50 -4.51 -3.42
C MET A 78 -12.15 -4.65 -2.72
N GLY A 79 -11.04 -4.38 -3.41
CA GLY A 79 -9.70 -4.42 -2.82
C GLY A 79 -9.56 -3.42 -1.66
N LEU A 80 -9.99 -2.18 -1.86
CA LEU A 80 -9.96 -1.15 -0.82
C LEU A 80 -10.82 -1.50 0.39
N MET A 81 -12.00 -2.10 0.16
CA MET A 81 -12.85 -2.57 1.26
C MET A 81 -12.20 -3.72 2.03
N MET A 82 -11.51 -4.63 1.34
CA MET A 82 -10.83 -5.77 1.94
C MET A 82 -9.53 -5.41 2.67
N LEU A 83 -8.88 -4.28 2.36
CA LEU A 83 -7.74 -3.77 3.13
C LEU A 83 -8.09 -3.57 4.62
N GLY A 84 -9.37 -3.36 4.94
CA GLY A 84 -9.80 -3.20 6.33
C GLY A 84 -9.19 -1.99 7.03
N ALA A 85 -8.90 -0.91 6.29
CA ALA A 85 -8.36 0.32 6.84
C ALA A 85 -9.44 1.09 7.61
N SER A 86 -9.42 0.98 8.94
CA SER A 86 -10.34 1.64 9.87
C SER A 86 -9.79 2.99 10.35
N LEU A 87 -10.61 3.75 11.09
CA LEU A 87 -10.18 5.00 11.73
C LEU A 87 -8.86 4.81 12.51
N GLY A 88 -7.88 5.66 12.23
CA GLY A 88 -6.54 5.61 12.83
C GLY A 88 -5.57 4.64 12.14
N SER A 89 -6.02 3.86 11.15
CA SER A 89 -5.12 3.05 10.33
C SER A 89 -4.22 3.93 9.48
N GLU A 90 -2.95 3.55 9.37
CA GLU A 90 -2.05 4.12 8.37
C GLU A 90 -2.17 3.34 7.05
N ILE A 91 -2.24 4.07 5.95
CA ILE A 91 -2.14 3.52 4.60
C ILE A 91 -1.01 4.22 3.86
N THR A 92 -0.32 3.51 2.98
CA THR A 92 0.69 4.09 2.09
C THR A 92 0.14 4.12 0.66
N LEU A 93 0.13 5.30 0.06
CA LEU A 93 -0.16 5.50 -1.35
C LEU A 93 1.15 5.47 -2.13
N GLN A 94 1.18 4.70 -3.21
CA GLN A 94 2.27 4.69 -4.17
C GLN A 94 1.70 4.92 -5.56
N ALA A 95 2.19 5.95 -6.25
CA ALA A 95 1.75 6.28 -7.60
C ALA A 95 2.93 6.37 -8.56
N THR A 96 2.75 5.84 -9.77
CA THR A 96 3.70 5.95 -10.88
C THR A 96 2.96 6.38 -12.15
N GLY A 97 3.62 7.15 -13.01
CA GLY A 97 3.00 7.65 -14.24
C GLY A 97 3.01 9.17 -14.34
N PRO A 98 2.46 9.73 -15.44
CA PRO A 98 2.55 11.16 -15.73
C PRO A 98 1.82 12.03 -14.69
N ASP A 99 0.75 11.51 -14.09
CA ASP A 99 -0.09 12.26 -13.15
C ASP A 99 0.11 11.83 -11.68
N ALA A 100 1.20 11.11 -11.37
CA ALA A 100 1.39 10.48 -10.06
C ALA A 100 1.31 11.48 -8.88
N GLU A 101 1.95 12.64 -9.02
CA GLU A 101 1.94 13.68 -7.99
C GLU A 101 0.55 14.29 -7.80
N ALA A 102 -0.16 14.58 -8.89
CA ALA A 102 -1.51 15.11 -8.85
C ALA A 102 -2.50 14.10 -8.24
N ALA A 103 -2.36 12.82 -8.59
CA ALA A 103 -3.18 11.74 -8.06
C ALA A 103 -3.00 11.57 -6.55
N VAL A 104 -1.74 11.54 -6.08
CA VAL A 104 -1.44 11.43 -4.65
C VAL A 104 -1.96 12.66 -3.89
N ALA A 105 -1.79 13.86 -4.41
CA ALA A 105 -2.30 15.08 -3.78
C ALA A 105 -3.84 15.08 -3.65
N ALA A 106 -4.55 14.66 -4.70
CA ALA A 106 -6.01 14.60 -4.67
C ALA A 106 -6.55 13.51 -3.72
N LEU A 107 -5.94 12.33 -3.72
CA LEU A 107 -6.30 11.26 -2.79
C LEU A 107 -5.98 11.61 -1.34
N THR A 108 -4.87 12.31 -1.09
CA THR A 108 -4.51 12.84 0.24
C THR A 108 -5.59 13.77 0.76
N ARG A 109 -5.98 14.78 -0.05
CA ARG A 109 -7.06 15.70 0.31
C ARG A 109 -8.37 14.98 0.58
N LEU A 110 -8.74 14.01 -0.28
CA LEU A 110 -9.96 13.23 -0.08
C LEU A 110 -9.99 12.48 1.26
N VAL A 111 -8.85 11.94 1.70
CA VAL A 111 -8.71 11.27 3.01
C VAL A 111 -8.80 12.30 4.14
N GLU A 112 -8.09 13.43 4.03
CA GLU A 112 -8.09 14.52 5.02
C GLU A 112 -9.48 15.15 5.21
N ASP A 113 -10.22 15.30 4.10
CA ASP A 113 -11.62 15.77 4.06
C ASP A 113 -12.61 14.68 4.52
N LYS A 114 -12.10 13.57 5.07
CA LYS A 114 -12.88 12.45 5.62
C LYS A 114 -13.89 11.88 4.64
N PHE A 115 -13.57 11.87 3.34
CA PHE A 115 -14.48 11.42 2.28
C PHE A 115 -15.83 12.16 2.29
N ASP A 116 -15.86 13.44 2.67
CA ASP A 116 -17.06 14.25 2.92
C ASP A 116 -18.09 13.56 3.86
N GLU A 117 -17.60 12.89 4.91
CA GLU A 117 -18.45 12.50 6.03
C GLU A 117 -18.99 13.76 6.74
N ALA A 118 -20.29 13.76 7.06
CA ALA A 118 -20.97 14.80 7.82
C ALA A 118 -20.96 14.48 9.33
#